data_AF-A0A954ZLB0-F1
#
_entry.id   AF-A0A954ZLB0-F1
#
_cell.length_a   1.000
_cell.length_b   1.000
_cell.length_c   1.000
_cell.angle_alpha   90.00
_cell.angle_beta   90.00
_cell.angle_gamma   90.00
#
_symmetry.space_group_name_H-M   'P 1'
#
loop_
_entity.id
_entity.type
_entity.pdbx_description
1 polymer ?
#
loop_
_entity_poly.entity_id
_entity_poly.type
_entity_poly.pdbx_seq_one_letter_code
_entity_poly.pdbx_strand_id
1 'polypeptide(L)'
;MKQCLVTLICILIAPPSFAQTATIDPDHRFAWAENIGWVNWLPTGLPIEQQVKLSSTYVTGFIWSENAGWIDLGQGPVDGVSYSNQDTSDYGVNISASGHLSGYAWGENIGWVVFDTSQVLGPFLQEARIDRKQRRLRGYLWAENVGWINLDDLSVYVALLYECVADVNGDGSLTPADFSAWVAAFNQMLPECDQNSDGMCTPADFSAWVANFNMGCSE
;
A
#
# COMPACT_ATOMS: atom_id res chain seq x y z
N MET A 1 -50.03 19.83 31.64
CA MET A 1 -49.00 20.34 30.72
C MET A 1 -47.77 19.45 30.87
N LYS A 2 -47.54 18.51 29.94
CA LYS A 2 -46.40 17.58 29.97
C LYS A 2 -45.26 18.23 29.19
N GLN A 3 -44.16 18.59 29.86
CA GLN A 3 -42.92 19.01 29.22
C GLN A 3 -42.29 17.79 28.54
N CYS A 4 -42.20 17.84 27.21
CA CYS A 4 -41.52 16.83 26.41
C CYS A 4 -40.04 17.22 26.36
N LEU A 5 -39.21 16.48 27.10
CA LEU A 5 -37.76 16.66 27.09
C LEU A 5 -37.22 16.00 25.80
N VAL A 6 -36.74 16.81 24.86
CA VAL A 6 -36.09 16.30 23.63
C VAL A 6 -34.61 16.12 23.93
N THR A 7 -34.18 14.87 24.09
CA THR A 7 -32.76 14.53 24.23
C THR A 7 -32.11 14.56 22.85
N LEU A 8 -31.20 15.52 22.64
CA LEU A 8 -30.39 15.63 21.43
C LEU A 8 -29.27 14.58 21.49
N ILE A 9 -29.36 13.52 20.69
CA ILE A 9 -28.29 12.55 20.49
C ILE A 9 -27.36 13.13 19.42
N CYS A 10 -26.19 13.64 19.82
CA CYS A 10 -25.11 13.94 18.89
C CYS A 10 -24.52 12.61 18.39
N ILE A 11 -24.81 12.26 17.13
CA ILE A 11 -24.10 11.21 16.41
C ILE A 11 -22.75 11.82 16.00
N LEU A 12 -21.68 11.43 16.69
CA LEU A 12 -20.31 11.66 16.23
C LEU A 12 -20.10 10.79 14.98
N ILE A 13 -20.27 11.38 13.80
CA ILE A 13 -19.80 10.79 12.56
C ILE A 13 -18.29 10.99 12.58
N ALA A 14 -17.53 9.93 12.88
CA ALA A 14 -16.09 9.95 12.67
C ALA A 14 -15.87 10.27 11.18
N PRO A 15 -15.01 11.25 10.84
CA PRO A 15 -14.62 11.44 9.45
C PRO A 15 -14.06 10.10 8.93
N PRO A 16 -14.25 9.77 7.64
CA PRO A 16 -13.56 8.63 7.07
C PRO A 16 -12.07 8.81 7.35
N SER A 17 -11.49 7.87 8.09
CA SER A 17 -10.05 7.72 8.19
C SER A 17 -9.55 7.50 6.77
N PHE A 18 -8.84 8.49 6.22
CA PHE A 18 -8.15 8.30 4.97
C PHE A 18 -6.99 7.36 5.25
N ALA A 19 -7.16 6.10 4.84
CA ALA A 19 -6.10 5.12 4.94
C ALA A 19 -4.89 5.63 4.14
N GLN A 20 -3.74 5.69 4.81
CA GLN A 20 -2.49 6.09 4.20
C GLN A 20 -2.20 5.23 2.96
N THR A 21 -1.98 5.89 1.83
CA THR A 21 -1.64 5.23 0.57
C THR A 21 -0.14 5.39 0.32
N ALA A 22 0.54 4.32 -0.07
CA ALA A 22 1.93 4.40 -0.52
C ALA A 22 1.97 4.39 -2.05
N THR A 23 2.92 5.13 -2.61
CA THR A 23 3.28 5.12 -4.02
C THR A 23 4.66 4.49 -4.19
N ILE A 24 5.12 4.38 -5.44
CA ILE A 24 6.44 3.80 -5.75
C ILE A 24 7.49 4.91 -5.73
N ASP A 25 8.65 4.63 -5.14
CA ASP A 25 9.80 5.52 -5.18
C ASP A 25 10.34 5.65 -6.62
N PRO A 26 10.43 6.86 -7.19
CA PRO A 26 10.90 7.05 -8.55
C PRO A 26 12.37 6.65 -8.76
N ASP A 27 13.20 6.67 -7.71
CA ASP A 27 14.61 6.27 -7.75
C ASP A 27 14.79 4.75 -7.65
N HIS A 28 13.83 4.05 -7.03
CA HIS A 28 13.83 2.60 -6.85
C HIS A 28 12.49 1.98 -7.28
N ARG A 29 12.25 1.95 -8.58
CA ARG A 29 10.97 1.51 -9.19
C ARG A 29 11.05 0.25 -10.02
N PHE A 30 12.20 -0.43 -10.05
CA PHE A 30 12.43 -1.54 -10.98
C PHE A 30 12.55 -2.86 -10.24
N ALA A 31 11.90 -3.87 -10.80
CA ALA A 31 12.11 -5.27 -10.50
C ALA A 31 12.71 -5.97 -11.72
N TRP A 32 13.22 -7.20 -11.53
CA TRP A 32 13.83 -7.99 -12.59
C TRP A 32 13.18 -9.37 -12.69
N ALA A 33 13.02 -9.86 -13.91
CA ALA A 33 12.61 -11.22 -14.19
C ALA A 33 13.43 -11.79 -15.35
N GLU A 34 13.97 -12.99 -15.17
CA GLU A 34 14.89 -13.60 -16.15
C GLU A 34 14.30 -13.71 -17.57
N ASN A 35 12.98 -13.95 -17.68
CA ASN A 35 12.34 -14.21 -18.97
C ASN A 35 11.67 -12.98 -19.60
N ILE A 36 11.51 -11.86 -18.88
CA ILE A 36 10.89 -10.62 -19.39
C ILE A 36 11.70 -9.35 -19.11
N GLY A 37 12.87 -9.48 -18.47
CA GLY A 37 13.77 -8.38 -18.15
C GLY A 37 13.20 -7.43 -17.10
N TRP A 38 13.38 -6.13 -17.34
CA TRP A 38 12.96 -5.08 -16.43
C TRP A 38 11.45 -4.97 -16.32
N VAL A 39 10.96 -4.88 -15.08
CA VAL A 39 9.57 -4.57 -14.74
C VAL A 39 9.57 -3.23 -14.02
N ASN A 40 9.02 -2.21 -14.65
CA ASN A 40 8.91 -0.86 -14.14
C ASN A 40 7.58 -0.67 -13.40
N TRP A 41 7.68 -0.41 -12.10
CA TRP A 41 6.54 -0.18 -11.20
C TRP A 41 6.06 1.27 -11.18
N LEU A 42 6.80 2.19 -11.79
CA LEU A 42 6.39 3.58 -11.98
C LEU A 42 6.75 4.05 -13.39
N PRO A 43 6.06 3.54 -14.43
CA PRO A 43 6.29 3.99 -15.79
C PRO A 43 5.89 5.45 -15.97
N THR A 44 6.74 6.21 -16.65
CA THR A 44 6.52 7.64 -16.88
C THR A 44 5.37 7.88 -17.86
N GLY A 45 4.59 8.93 -17.62
CA GLY A 45 3.51 9.34 -18.54
C GLY A 45 2.15 8.71 -18.26
N LEU A 46 2.02 7.89 -17.21
CA LEU A 46 0.72 7.50 -16.69
C LEU A 46 0.07 8.65 -15.91
N PRO A 47 -1.25 8.89 -16.10
CA PRO A 47 -2.05 9.68 -15.17
C PRO A 47 -1.90 9.15 -13.73
N ILE A 48 -1.98 10.04 -12.74
CA ILE A 48 -1.73 9.71 -11.33
C ILE A 48 -2.68 8.61 -10.81
N GLU A 49 -3.91 8.58 -11.31
CA GLU A 49 -4.92 7.57 -10.98
C GLU A 49 -4.59 6.17 -11.52
N GLN A 50 -3.72 6.06 -12.52
CA GLN A 50 -3.27 4.79 -13.11
C GLN A 50 -1.91 4.34 -12.58
N GLN A 51 -1.20 5.19 -11.85
CA GLN A 51 0.05 4.82 -11.19
C GLN A 51 -0.22 3.84 -10.05
N VAL A 52 0.81 3.07 -9.70
CA VAL A 52 0.70 2.09 -8.62
C VAL A 52 0.45 2.78 -7.28
N LYS A 53 -0.62 2.37 -6.61
CA LYS A 53 -1.01 2.83 -5.28
C LYS A 53 -1.25 1.65 -4.38
N LEU A 54 -0.65 1.67 -3.20
CA LEU A 54 -0.82 0.66 -2.17
C LEU A 54 -1.65 1.27 -1.05
N SER A 55 -2.92 0.91 -0.97
CA SER A 55 -3.77 1.23 0.18
C SER A 55 -3.41 0.32 1.37
N SER A 56 -4.18 0.41 2.46
CA SER A 56 -3.94 -0.44 3.63
C SER A 56 -4.18 -1.94 3.38
N THR A 57 -5.07 -2.28 2.45
CA THR A 57 -5.55 -3.66 2.23
C THR A 57 -5.46 -4.14 0.78
N TYR A 58 -5.12 -3.28 -0.18
CA TYR A 58 -5.04 -3.65 -1.60
C TYR A 58 -4.11 -2.73 -2.39
N VAL A 59 -3.76 -3.16 -3.61
CA VAL A 59 -2.98 -2.39 -4.58
C VAL A 59 -3.84 -2.09 -5.81
N THR A 60 -3.61 -0.95 -6.44
CA THR A 60 -4.16 -0.60 -7.75
C THR A 60 -3.08 -0.12 -8.71
N GLY A 61 -3.44 0.00 -9.98
CA GLY A 61 -2.64 0.67 -11.00
C GLY A 61 -1.90 -0.28 -11.93
N PHE A 62 -1.06 0.29 -12.78
CA PHE A 62 -0.39 -0.44 -13.87
C PHE A 62 1.12 -0.41 -13.73
N ILE A 63 1.75 -1.54 -14.04
CA ILE A 63 3.19 -1.67 -14.22
C ILE A 63 3.52 -2.02 -15.67
N TRP A 64 4.74 -1.71 -16.10
CA TRP A 64 5.19 -1.93 -17.47
C TRP A 64 6.40 -2.86 -17.51
N SER A 65 6.38 -3.84 -18.41
CA SER A 65 7.57 -4.59 -18.77
C SER A 65 7.82 -4.42 -20.26
N GLU A 66 9.08 -4.15 -20.64
CA GLU A 66 9.45 -3.94 -22.04
C GLU A 66 9.16 -5.17 -22.92
N ASN A 67 9.20 -6.38 -22.33
CA ASN A 67 9.01 -7.64 -23.06
C ASN A 67 7.66 -8.31 -22.79
N ALA A 68 6.82 -7.74 -21.92
CA ALA A 68 5.48 -8.27 -21.60
C ALA A 68 4.35 -7.24 -21.75
N GLY A 69 4.67 -5.96 -21.95
CA GLY A 69 3.69 -4.89 -22.03
C GLY A 69 3.14 -4.48 -20.66
N TRP A 70 1.91 -3.98 -20.67
CA TRP A 70 1.18 -3.55 -19.46
C TRP A 70 0.74 -4.74 -18.62
N ILE A 71 0.86 -4.60 -17.31
CA ILE A 71 0.35 -5.53 -16.30
C ILE A 71 -0.54 -4.72 -15.34
N ASP A 72 -1.81 -5.11 -15.23
CA ASP A 72 -2.84 -4.50 -14.38
C ASP A 72 -2.84 -5.15 -12.98
N LEU A 73 -2.57 -4.37 -11.94
CA LEU A 73 -2.58 -4.81 -10.54
C LEU A 73 -3.99 -4.82 -9.91
N GLY A 74 -4.99 -4.34 -10.66
CA GLY A 74 -6.37 -4.17 -10.24
C GLY A 74 -6.82 -2.70 -10.25
N GLN A 75 -8.13 -2.50 -10.34
CA GLN A 75 -8.77 -1.18 -10.49
C GLN A 75 -9.51 -0.71 -9.22
N GLY A 76 -9.22 -1.34 -8.09
CA GLY A 76 -9.89 -1.15 -6.82
C GLY A 76 -10.97 -2.22 -6.59
N PRO A 77 -11.06 -2.80 -5.39
CA PRO A 77 -12.02 -3.85 -5.10
C PRO A 77 -13.45 -3.33 -5.09
N VAL A 78 -14.40 -4.18 -5.48
CA VAL A 78 -15.83 -3.80 -5.57
C VAL A 78 -16.39 -3.33 -4.23
N ASP A 79 -15.93 -3.93 -3.12
CA ASP A 79 -16.34 -3.56 -1.76
C ASP A 79 -15.53 -2.40 -1.15
N GLY A 80 -14.51 -1.91 -1.86
CA GLY A 80 -13.58 -0.88 -1.39
C GLY A 80 -12.59 -1.34 -0.33
N VAL A 81 -12.56 -2.63 0.02
CA VAL A 81 -11.74 -3.19 1.09
C VAL A 81 -10.76 -4.24 0.57
N SER A 82 -11.19 -5.22 -0.20
CA SER A 82 -10.28 -6.26 -0.72
C SER A 82 -10.87 -6.97 -1.94
N TYR A 83 -10.02 -7.33 -2.90
CA TYR A 83 -10.46 -8.06 -4.08
C TYR A 83 -10.93 -9.45 -3.65
N SER A 84 -12.13 -9.83 -4.06
CA SER A 84 -12.67 -11.17 -3.80
C SER A 84 -11.84 -12.26 -4.47
N ASN A 85 -11.22 -11.93 -5.63
CA ASN A 85 -10.38 -12.82 -6.42
C ASN A 85 -11.06 -14.18 -6.74
N GLN A 86 -12.40 -14.18 -6.86
CA GLN A 86 -13.20 -15.37 -7.19
C GLN A 86 -13.39 -15.54 -8.71
N ASP A 87 -13.30 -14.45 -9.46
CA ASP A 87 -13.45 -14.42 -10.91
C ASP A 87 -12.76 -13.18 -11.51
N THR A 88 -12.93 -12.97 -12.82
CA THR A 88 -12.30 -11.89 -13.60
C THR A 88 -12.96 -10.52 -13.42
N SER A 89 -14.07 -10.42 -12.69
CA SER A 89 -14.79 -9.15 -12.52
C SER A 89 -14.28 -8.33 -11.33
N ASP A 90 -13.65 -8.98 -10.36
CA ASP A 90 -13.09 -8.37 -9.15
C ASP A 90 -11.78 -9.09 -8.76
N TYR A 91 -10.74 -8.77 -9.51
CA TYR A 91 -9.39 -9.30 -9.31
C TYR A 91 -8.41 -8.18 -9.03
N GLY A 92 -7.35 -8.52 -8.30
CA GLY A 92 -6.26 -7.61 -8.01
C GLY A 92 -5.39 -8.12 -6.87
N VAL A 93 -4.44 -7.29 -6.47
CA VAL A 93 -3.50 -7.62 -5.39
C VAL A 93 -4.03 -7.13 -4.05
N ASN A 94 -4.14 -8.05 -3.10
CA ASN A 94 -4.52 -7.79 -1.71
C ASN A 94 -3.28 -7.69 -0.81
N ILE A 95 -3.40 -6.93 0.27
CA ILE A 95 -2.39 -6.73 1.30
C ILE A 95 -2.95 -7.20 2.63
N SER A 96 -2.26 -8.13 3.29
CA SER A 96 -2.60 -8.55 4.64
C SER A 96 -2.10 -7.55 5.69
N ALA A 97 -2.62 -7.65 6.92
CA ALA A 97 -2.12 -6.87 8.05
C ALA A 97 -0.61 -7.06 8.31
N SER A 98 -0.05 -8.24 8.03
CA SER A 98 1.38 -8.52 8.16
C SER A 98 2.22 -8.04 6.96
N GLY A 99 1.59 -7.47 5.93
CA GLY A 99 2.23 -7.06 4.69
C GLY A 99 2.36 -8.18 3.65
N HIS A 100 1.82 -9.38 3.88
CA HIS A 100 1.81 -10.44 2.87
C HIS A 100 0.95 -10.01 1.68
N LEU A 101 1.44 -10.27 0.46
CA LEU A 101 0.69 -9.97 -0.76
C LEU A 101 -0.01 -11.24 -1.27
N SER A 102 -1.25 -11.08 -1.73
CA SER A 102 -2.02 -12.17 -2.32
C SER A 102 -2.86 -11.69 -3.50
N GLY A 103 -3.50 -12.63 -4.20
CA GLY A 103 -4.31 -12.31 -5.38
C GLY A 103 -3.52 -12.31 -6.67
N TYR A 104 -4.00 -11.55 -7.65
CA TYR A 104 -3.59 -11.66 -9.04
C TYR A 104 -3.44 -10.32 -9.73
N ALA A 105 -2.52 -10.25 -10.68
CA ALA A 105 -2.44 -9.20 -11.67
C ALA A 105 -2.55 -9.81 -13.08
N TRP A 106 -2.92 -9.01 -14.07
CA TRP A 106 -3.14 -9.48 -15.44
C TRP A 106 -2.26 -8.74 -16.45
N GLY A 107 -1.45 -9.48 -17.21
CA GLY A 107 -0.72 -8.93 -18.35
C GLY A 107 -1.18 -9.56 -19.66
N GLU A 108 -1.55 -8.76 -20.66
CA GLU A 108 -2.12 -9.25 -21.92
C GLU A 108 -1.21 -10.25 -22.66
N ASN A 109 0.11 -10.10 -22.53
CA ASN A 109 1.09 -10.95 -23.21
C ASN A 109 1.67 -12.07 -22.33
N ILE A 110 1.40 -12.08 -21.02
CA ILE A 110 2.00 -13.03 -20.07
C ILE A 110 0.98 -13.78 -19.20
N GLY A 111 -0.30 -13.41 -19.30
CA GLY A 111 -1.38 -14.01 -18.52
C GLY A 111 -1.38 -13.55 -17.06
N TRP A 112 -1.84 -14.43 -16.18
CA TRP A 112 -1.95 -14.16 -14.75
C TRP A 112 -0.58 -14.12 -14.07
N VAL A 113 -0.37 -13.09 -13.26
CA VAL A 113 0.73 -12.96 -12.32
C VAL A 113 0.17 -13.16 -10.92
N VAL A 114 0.64 -14.20 -10.24
CA VAL A 114 0.21 -14.61 -8.92
C VAL A 114 1.10 -13.94 -7.87
N PHE A 115 0.44 -13.23 -6.94
CA PHE A 115 1.10 -12.58 -5.80
C PHE A 115 1.13 -13.48 -4.57
N ASP A 116 0.19 -14.41 -4.42
CA ASP A 116 0.24 -15.37 -3.31
C ASP A 116 1.22 -16.51 -3.58
N THR A 117 2.48 -16.29 -3.19
CA THR A 117 3.55 -17.30 -3.31
C THR A 117 3.87 -17.98 -1.98
N SER A 118 3.06 -17.74 -0.95
CA SER A 118 3.28 -18.23 0.42
C SER A 118 3.35 -19.75 0.52
N GLN A 119 2.51 -20.47 -0.23
CA GLN A 119 2.48 -21.93 -0.20
C GLN A 119 3.82 -22.54 -0.64
N VAL A 120 4.49 -21.92 -1.61
CA VAL A 120 5.73 -22.44 -2.20
C VAL A 120 6.97 -21.83 -1.54
N LEU A 121 6.94 -20.52 -1.27
CA LEU A 121 8.10 -19.75 -0.83
C LEU A 121 8.08 -19.33 0.64
N GLY A 122 6.92 -19.47 1.32
CA GLY A 122 6.76 -19.16 2.75
C GLY A 122 7.77 -19.85 3.67
N PRO A 123 8.09 -21.15 3.48
CA PRO A 123 9.12 -21.83 4.29
C PRO A 123 10.52 -21.22 4.17
N PHE A 124 10.77 -20.39 3.14
CA PHE A 124 12.06 -19.75 2.86
C PHE A 124 12.04 -18.23 3.11
N LEU A 125 10.90 -17.67 3.55
CA LEU A 125 10.69 -16.22 3.70
C LEU A 125 10.92 -15.44 2.39
N GLN A 126 10.53 -16.06 1.27
CA GLN A 126 10.70 -15.53 -0.08
C GLN A 126 9.35 -15.25 -0.76
N GLU A 127 8.25 -15.37 -0.03
CA GLU A 127 6.93 -15.00 -0.48
C GLU A 127 6.80 -13.49 -0.68
N ALA A 128 5.95 -13.10 -1.62
CA ALA A 128 5.72 -11.71 -1.97
C ALA A 128 5.11 -10.95 -0.78
N ARG A 129 5.77 -9.88 -0.36
CA ARG A 129 5.37 -9.11 0.82
C ARG A 129 5.89 -7.69 0.79
N ILE A 130 5.31 -6.84 1.63
CA ILE A 130 5.78 -5.50 1.95
C ILE A 130 6.67 -5.58 3.18
N ASP A 131 7.91 -5.12 3.05
CA ASP A 131 8.75 -4.79 4.20
C ASP A 131 8.53 -3.33 4.56
N ARG A 132 7.68 -3.10 5.58
CA ARG A 132 7.35 -1.76 6.06
C ARG A 132 8.54 -1.04 6.68
N LYS A 133 9.47 -1.78 7.30
CA LYS A 133 10.66 -1.19 7.94
C LYS A 133 11.66 -0.69 6.91
N GLN A 134 11.86 -1.48 5.86
CA GLN A 134 12.77 -1.13 4.76
C GLN A 134 12.05 -0.40 3.62
N ARG A 135 10.75 -0.12 3.78
CA ARG A 135 9.87 0.58 2.83
C ARG A 135 10.04 0.05 1.40
N ARG A 136 9.89 -1.26 1.22
CA ARG A 136 9.99 -1.87 -0.12
C ARG A 136 9.22 -3.17 -0.26
N LEU A 137 9.00 -3.55 -1.51
CA LEU A 137 8.53 -4.89 -1.84
C LEU A 137 9.67 -5.92 -1.70
N ARG A 138 9.27 -7.15 -1.38
CA ARG A 138 10.11 -8.31 -1.11
C ARG A 138 9.51 -9.57 -1.71
N GLY A 139 10.33 -10.62 -1.78
CA GLY A 139 9.95 -11.94 -2.29
C GLY A 139 9.85 -12.02 -3.82
N TYR A 140 9.10 -13.02 -4.28
CA TYR A 140 8.93 -13.33 -5.70
C TYR A 140 7.46 -13.47 -6.06
N LEU A 141 7.13 -13.04 -7.27
CA LEU A 141 5.86 -13.28 -7.94
C LEU A 141 6.01 -14.42 -8.94
N TRP A 142 4.93 -15.11 -9.27
CA TRP A 142 4.95 -16.17 -10.28
C TRP A 142 3.96 -15.86 -11.40
N ALA A 143 4.39 -15.98 -12.65
CA ALA A 143 3.52 -15.87 -13.80
C ALA A 143 3.69 -17.09 -14.71
N GLU A 144 2.58 -17.68 -15.15
CA GLU A 144 2.59 -19.00 -15.81
C GLU A 144 3.46 -19.04 -17.08
N ASN A 145 3.47 -17.94 -17.84
CA ASN A 145 4.14 -17.87 -19.14
C ASN A 145 5.59 -17.35 -19.05
N VAL A 146 6.02 -16.85 -17.89
CA VAL A 146 7.33 -16.18 -17.74
C VAL A 146 8.09 -16.56 -16.48
N GLY A 147 7.51 -17.37 -15.59
CA GLY A 147 8.14 -17.85 -14.37
C GLY A 147 8.23 -16.78 -13.27
N TRP A 148 9.36 -16.76 -12.56
CA TRP A 148 9.55 -15.92 -11.37
C TRP A 148 9.92 -14.48 -11.73
N ILE A 149 9.28 -13.53 -11.06
CA ILE A 149 9.63 -12.10 -11.07
C ILE A 149 10.17 -11.76 -9.67
N ASN A 150 11.38 -11.20 -9.61
CA ASN A 150 12.11 -10.94 -8.38
C ASN A 150 11.86 -9.50 -7.86
N LEU A 151 11.36 -9.38 -6.62
CA LEU A 151 11.20 -8.11 -5.90
C LEU A 151 12.23 -7.95 -4.77
N ASP A 152 13.04 -8.97 -4.49
CA ASP A 152 13.91 -9.07 -3.32
C ASP A 152 15.41 -8.92 -3.63
N ASP A 153 15.78 -8.38 -4.79
CA ASP A 153 17.18 -8.11 -5.08
C ASP A 153 17.72 -6.95 -4.23
N LEU A 154 18.99 -7.02 -3.84
CA LEU A 154 19.62 -6.03 -2.96
C LEU A 154 19.89 -4.70 -3.65
N SER A 155 20.01 -4.70 -4.98
CA SER A 155 20.38 -3.56 -5.82
C SER A 155 19.26 -3.10 -6.75
N VAL A 156 18.44 -4.03 -7.23
CA VAL A 156 17.29 -3.77 -8.12
C VAL A 156 16.02 -4.05 -7.34
N TYR A 157 15.33 -3.00 -6.92
CA TYR A 157 14.12 -3.20 -6.13
C TYR A 157 13.10 -2.09 -6.29
N VAL A 158 11.91 -2.42 -5.79
CA VAL A 158 10.75 -1.54 -5.75
C VAL A 158 10.61 -1.01 -4.33
N ALA A 159 11.03 0.23 -4.11
CA ALA A 159 10.82 0.92 -2.86
C ALA A 159 9.46 1.65 -2.86
N LEU A 160 8.98 1.92 -1.66
CA LEU A 160 7.71 2.55 -1.39
C LEU A 160 7.95 3.93 -0.80
N LEU A 161 7.31 4.93 -1.39
CA LEU A 161 7.11 6.22 -0.76
C LEU A 161 5.75 6.20 -0.10
N TYR A 162 5.74 6.25 1.22
CA TYR A 162 4.50 6.43 1.95
C TYR A 162 4.09 7.88 1.82
N GLU A 163 2.92 8.17 1.23
CA GLU A 163 2.34 9.51 1.32
C GLU A 163 2.30 9.87 2.80
N CYS A 164 2.87 11.02 3.12
CA CYS A 164 3.39 11.40 4.42
C CYS A 164 2.68 10.81 5.65
N VAL A 165 3.32 9.84 6.33
CA VAL A 165 2.79 9.27 7.59
C VAL A 165 2.54 10.38 8.62
N ALA A 166 3.37 11.42 8.58
CA ALA A 166 3.26 12.56 9.47
C ALA A 166 2.19 13.58 9.06
N ASP A 167 1.53 13.45 7.91
CA ASP A 167 0.31 14.18 7.54
C ASP A 167 -0.89 13.44 8.17
N VAL A 168 -1.12 13.69 9.46
CA VAL A 168 -2.08 12.95 10.26
C VAL A 168 -3.50 13.51 10.11
N ASN A 169 -3.64 14.76 9.65
CA ASN A 169 -4.95 15.33 9.37
C ASN A 169 -5.43 15.03 7.94
N GLY A 170 -4.55 14.53 7.07
CA GLY A 170 -4.84 14.15 5.69
C GLY A 170 -5.16 15.34 4.79
N ASP A 171 -4.66 16.54 5.11
CA ASP A 171 -4.90 17.75 4.34
C ASP A 171 -3.91 17.94 3.17
N GLY A 172 -2.95 17.02 3.04
CA GLY A 172 -1.93 17.01 2.00
C GLY A 172 -0.75 17.93 2.29
N SER A 173 -0.69 18.56 3.47
CA SER A 173 0.36 19.51 3.84
C SER A 173 0.95 19.19 5.21
N LEU A 174 2.25 18.88 5.24
CA LEU A 174 2.95 18.66 6.51
C LEU A 174 3.21 19.95 7.27
N THR A 175 2.41 20.17 8.31
CA THR A 175 2.39 21.41 9.08
C THR A 175 2.30 21.11 10.59
N PRO A 176 2.44 22.13 11.46
CA PRO A 176 2.15 21.96 12.89
C PRO A 176 0.71 21.50 13.20
N ALA A 177 -0.22 21.58 12.23
CA ALA A 177 -1.57 21.04 12.40
C ALA A 177 -1.56 19.52 12.54
N ASP A 178 -0.63 18.84 11.86
CA ASP A 178 -0.49 17.39 11.93
C ASP A 178 -0.02 16.89 13.28
N PHE A 179 0.83 17.66 13.96
CA PHE A 179 1.22 17.34 15.32
C PHE A 179 0.00 17.34 16.24
N SER A 180 -0.89 18.31 16.05
CA SER A 180 -2.12 18.43 16.83
C SER A 180 -3.07 17.25 16.52
N ALA A 181 -3.15 16.85 15.25
CA ALA A 181 -3.92 15.68 14.82
C ALA A 181 -3.33 14.38 15.38
N TRP A 182 -2.01 14.21 15.37
CA TRP A 182 -1.32 13.07 15.96
C TRP A 182 -1.55 12.96 17.46
N VAL A 183 -1.47 14.06 18.21
CA VAL A 183 -1.78 14.06 19.65
C VAL A 183 -3.24 13.66 19.89
N ALA A 184 -4.17 14.12 19.05
CA ALA A 184 -5.57 13.74 19.15
C ALA A 184 -5.80 12.24 18.86
N ALA A 185 -5.12 11.70 17.85
CA ALA A 185 -5.14 10.28 17.50
C ALA A 185 -4.54 9.42 18.62
N PHE A 186 -3.39 9.82 19.18
CA PHE A 186 -2.71 9.13 20.26
C PHE A 186 -3.57 9.02 21.52
N ASN A 187 -4.23 10.11 21.93
CA ASN A 187 -5.11 10.12 23.10
C ASN A 187 -6.36 9.25 22.92
N GLN A 188 -6.76 8.96 21.68
CA GLN A 188 -7.91 8.16 21.34
C GLN A 188 -7.55 6.74 20.89
N MET A 189 -6.26 6.40 20.84
CA MET A 189 -5.71 5.15 20.29
C MET A 189 -6.24 4.84 18.88
N LEU A 190 -6.31 5.86 18.02
CA LEU A 190 -6.75 5.69 16.64
C LEU A 190 -5.61 5.16 15.75
N PRO A 191 -5.88 4.44 14.65
CA PRO A 191 -4.83 3.85 13.81
C PRO A 191 -3.77 4.84 13.30
N GLU A 192 -4.12 6.11 13.14
CA GLU A 192 -3.24 7.16 12.60
C GLU A 192 -2.13 7.59 13.57
N CYS A 193 -2.21 7.21 14.85
CA CYS A 193 -1.10 7.42 15.77
C CYS A 193 0.04 6.42 15.56
N ASP A 194 -0.18 5.30 14.86
CA ASP A 194 0.87 4.32 14.55
C ASP A 194 1.77 4.86 13.42
N GLN A 195 2.88 5.48 13.83
CA GLN A 195 3.79 6.19 12.95
C GLN A 195 4.97 5.33 12.51
N ASN A 196 5.18 4.19 13.16
CA ASN A 196 6.21 3.21 12.81
C ASN A 196 5.63 1.95 12.13
N SER A 197 4.30 1.87 12.00
CA SER A 197 3.54 0.76 11.41
C SER A 197 3.74 -0.59 12.12
N ASP A 198 3.90 -0.60 13.44
CA ASP A 198 4.01 -1.82 14.26
C ASP A 198 2.66 -2.34 14.78
N GLY A 199 1.57 -1.64 14.45
CA GLY A 199 0.20 -1.98 14.82
C GLY A 199 -0.20 -1.53 16.22
N MET A 200 0.65 -0.78 16.93
CA MET A 200 0.44 -0.37 18.31
C MET A 200 0.72 1.12 18.49
N CYS A 201 -0.25 1.88 18.99
CA CYS A 201 0.02 3.27 19.40
C CYS A 201 0.70 3.32 20.78
N THR A 202 1.99 3.61 20.77
CA THR A 202 2.87 3.64 21.95
C THR A 202 3.72 4.90 21.96
N PRO A 203 4.45 5.20 23.06
CA PRO A 203 5.40 6.32 23.07
C PRO A 203 6.51 6.21 22.01
N ALA A 204 6.74 5.03 21.41
CA ALA A 204 7.68 4.88 20.29
C ALA A 204 7.21 5.66 19.06
N ASP A 205 5.90 5.80 18.87
CA ASP A 205 5.30 6.53 17.76
C ASP A 205 5.55 8.03 17.79
N PHE A 206 5.77 8.61 18.97
CA PHE A 206 6.20 10.01 19.04
C PHE A 206 7.56 10.20 18.36
N SER A 207 8.50 9.29 18.62
CA SER A 207 9.83 9.35 18.01
C SER A 207 9.76 9.10 16.50
N ALA A 208 8.88 8.19 16.08
CA ALA A 208 8.62 7.93 14.67
C ALA A 208 7.94 9.11 13.97
N TRP A 209 6.96 9.76 14.60
CA TRP A 209 6.31 10.96 14.09
C TRP A 209 7.33 12.08 13.86
N VAL A 210 8.21 12.35 14.84
CA VAL A 210 9.25 13.38 14.69
C VAL A 210 10.22 13.04 13.55
N ALA A 211 10.58 11.76 13.39
CA ALA A 211 11.42 11.33 12.29
C ALA A 211 10.73 11.52 10.93
N ASN A 212 9.45 11.13 10.82
CA ASN A 212 8.63 11.31 9.63
C ASN A 212 8.42 12.79 9.30
N PHE A 213 8.17 13.64 10.31
CA PHE A 213 7.98 15.08 10.15
C PHE A 213 9.25 15.78 9.61
N ASN A 214 10.41 15.45 10.18
CA ASN A 214 11.69 16.03 9.75
C ASN A 214 12.15 15.49 8.38
N MET A 215 11.67 14.32 7.98
CA MET A 215 11.93 13.75 6.67
C MET A 215 11.16 14.49 5.56
N GLY A 216 10.04 15.13 5.91
CA GLY A 216 9.18 15.83 4.96
C GLY A 216 8.31 14.89 4.12
N CYS A 217 7.46 15.48 3.28
CA CYS A 217 6.68 14.78 2.26
C CYS A 217 7.27 15.07 0.89
N SER A 218 7.29 14.07 0.02
CA SER A 218 7.38 14.32 -1.41
C SER A 218 6.05 14.90 -1.89
N GLU A 219 6.05 16.17 -2.32
CA GLU A 219 4.94 16.83 -3.01
C GLU A 219 4.60 16.18 -4.36
#